data_AF-A0A133VPH5-F1
#
_entry.id   AF-A0A133VPH5-F1
#
_cell.length_a   1.000
_cell.length_b   1.000
_cell.length_c   1.000
_cell.angle_alpha   90.00
_cell.angle_beta   90.00
_cell.angle_gamma   90.00
#
_symmetry.space_group_name_H-M   'P 1'
#
loop_
_entity.id
_entity.type
_entity.pdbx_description
1 polymer ?
#
loop_
_entity_poly.entity_id
_entity_poly.type
_entity_poly.pdbx_seq_one_letter_code
_entity_poly.pdbx_strand_id
1 'polypeptide(L)'
;MRFRIGDKILAFDLIDLDQTVIGLNSDSFTEDGKHIFMADLDGMDLEESRKEARRLIKKFDLPHMLVFQSSEDSHHLYSLTPLTFDELVKITFESKTDYNHKLCLLHNKFATLRVTEKEQKPSSIDFKGEIENGDSERELLDGAKTALFKLTGDMDD
;
A
#
# COMPACT_ATOMS: atom_id res chain seq x y z
N MET A 1 -25.18 16.12 -4.82
CA MET A 1 -25.97 16.60 -3.66
C MET A 1 -25.00 16.71 -2.47
N ARG A 2 -24.99 17.80 -1.69
CA ARG A 2 -24.01 17.98 -0.60
C ARG A 2 -24.61 17.50 0.72
N PHE A 3 -23.99 16.49 1.34
CA PHE A 3 -24.26 16.15 2.73
C PHE A 3 -23.08 16.56 3.60
N ARG A 4 -23.36 17.20 4.72
CA ARG A 4 -22.38 17.68 5.68
C ARG A 4 -22.61 16.90 6.99
N ILE A 5 -21.62 16.12 7.40
CA ILE A 5 -21.58 15.49 8.73
C ILE A 5 -20.38 16.12 9.46
N GLY A 6 -20.65 17.16 10.26
CA GLY A 6 -19.61 17.93 10.96
C GLY A 6 -18.72 18.78 10.04
N ASP A 7 -17.42 18.82 10.33
CA ASP A 7 -16.42 19.62 9.61
C ASP A 7 -15.73 18.89 8.45
N LYS A 8 -16.09 17.62 8.21
CA LYS A 8 -15.55 16.82 7.12
C LYS A 8 -16.48 16.88 5.91
N ILE A 9 -15.94 17.28 4.77
CA ILE A 9 -16.63 17.22 3.48
C ILE A 9 -16.32 15.84 2.88
N LEU A 10 -17.32 14.96 2.82
CA LEU A 10 -17.23 13.72 2.04
C LEU A 10 -17.39 14.11 0.56
N ALA A 11 -16.30 14.01 -0.21
CA ALA A 11 -16.24 14.36 -1.63
C ALA A 11 -15.97 13.13 -2.51
N PHE A 12 -16.48 11.95 -2.13
CA PHE A 12 -16.27 10.72 -2.89
C PHE A 12 -17.22 10.60 -4.09
N ASP A 13 -18.45 11.13 -4.01
CA ASP A 13 -19.48 10.94 -5.06
C ASP A 13 -19.37 11.88 -6.29
N LEU A 14 -18.32 12.71 -6.39
CA LEU A 14 -18.16 13.69 -7.47
C LEU A 14 -16.96 13.43 -8.38
N ILE A 15 -16.13 12.44 -8.04
CA ILE A 15 -14.96 12.09 -8.83
C ILE A 15 -15.36 10.92 -9.71
N ASP A 16 -15.28 11.11 -11.03
CA ASP A 16 -15.36 10.02 -11.99
C ASP A 16 -14.11 9.15 -11.82
N LEU A 17 -14.23 8.10 -11.02
CA LEU A 17 -13.14 7.19 -10.68
C LEU A 17 -12.66 6.39 -11.90
N ASP A 18 -13.49 6.26 -12.94
CA ASP A 18 -13.15 5.54 -14.17
C ASP A 18 -12.09 6.30 -14.99
N GLN A 19 -12.00 7.63 -14.83
CA GLN A 19 -11.01 8.49 -15.48
C GLN A 19 -9.90 8.99 -14.54
N THR A 20 -9.99 8.69 -13.24
CA THR A 20 -9.13 9.27 -12.22
C THR A 20 -8.12 8.26 -11.69
N VAL A 21 -6.84 8.51 -11.94
CA VAL A 21 -5.74 7.75 -11.33
C VAL A 21 -5.53 8.22 -9.89
N ILE A 22 -5.91 7.40 -8.93
CA ILE A 22 -5.65 7.57 -7.50
C ILE A 22 -4.33 6.89 -7.13
N GLY A 23 -3.45 7.67 -6.50
CA GLY A 23 -2.26 7.19 -5.80
C GLY A 23 -2.45 7.28 -4.29
N LEU A 24 -2.00 6.26 -3.58
CA LEU A 24 -1.90 6.24 -2.13
C LEU A 24 -0.48 6.61 -1.73
N ASN A 25 -0.33 7.62 -0.88
CA ASN A 25 0.96 7.96 -0.30
C ASN A 25 1.20 7.18 1.00
N SER A 26 2.45 6.88 1.31
CA SER A 26 2.83 6.12 2.49
C SER A 26 2.48 6.80 3.81
N ASP A 27 2.25 8.11 3.82
CA ASP A 27 1.84 8.89 5.01
C ASP A 27 0.32 9.10 5.13
N SER A 28 -0.49 8.58 4.19
CA SER A 28 -1.93 8.90 4.12
C SER A 28 -2.76 8.44 5.31
N PHE A 29 -2.28 7.47 6.09
CA PHE A 29 -2.98 6.85 7.21
C PHE A 29 -2.32 7.09 8.56
N THR A 30 -1.33 7.98 8.61
CA THR A 30 -0.45 8.17 9.75
C THR A 30 -0.27 9.64 10.08
N GLU A 31 0.00 9.93 11.35
CA GLU A 31 0.31 11.28 11.83
C GLU A 31 1.81 11.40 12.18
N ASP A 32 2.26 12.59 12.57
CA ASP A 32 3.61 12.84 13.10
C ASP A 32 4.79 12.41 12.21
N GLY A 33 4.63 12.49 10.88
CA GLY A 33 5.67 12.14 9.91
C GLY A 33 5.99 10.64 9.89
N LYS A 34 5.05 9.80 10.32
CA LYS A 34 5.10 8.35 10.18
C LYS A 34 4.62 7.94 8.79
N HIS A 35 4.88 6.68 8.45
CA HIS A 35 4.51 6.10 7.18
C HIS A 35 4.14 4.62 7.32
N ILE A 36 3.41 4.08 6.35
CA ILE A 36 3.28 2.65 6.11
C ILE A 36 4.34 2.16 5.11
N PHE A 37 4.67 0.87 5.15
CA PHE A 37 5.52 0.29 4.12
C PHE A 37 4.70 -0.02 2.87
N MET A 38 5.25 0.36 1.72
CA MET A 38 4.69 0.11 0.39
C MET A 38 5.82 -0.33 -0.53
N ALA A 39 5.60 -1.35 -1.35
CA ALA A 39 6.57 -1.79 -2.35
C ALA A 39 5.92 -2.15 -3.66
N ASP A 40 6.53 -1.68 -4.75
CA ASP A 40 6.24 -2.15 -6.11
C ASP A 40 7.26 -3.23 -6.48
N LEU A 41 6.79 -4.46 -6.71
CA LEU A 41 7.60 -5.61 -7.09
C LEU A 41 7.37 -5.93 -8.57
N ASP A 42 8.20 -5.38 -9.44
CA ASP A 42 8.13 -5.60 -10.88
C ASP A 42 8.89 -6.87 -11.32
N GLY A 43 8.26 -7.66 -12.21
CA GLY A 43 8.85 -8.86 -12.80
C GLY A 43 9.02 -10.02 -11.80
N MET A 44 8.17 -10.07 -10.78
CA MET A 44 8.18 -11.11 -9.75
C MET A 44 6.84 -11.83 -9.72
N ASP A 45 6.90 -13.16 -9.77
CA ASP A 45 5.69 -13.96 -9.62
C ASP A 45 5.13 -13.89 -8.18
N LEU A 46 3.93 -14.43 -7.99
CA LEU A 46 3.24 -14.38 -6.70
C LEU A 46 4.00 -15.16 -5.60
N GLU A 47 4.65 -16.27 -5.93
CA GLU A 47 5.38 -17.07 -4.95
C GLU A 47 6.63 -16.35 -4.47
N GLU A 48 7.37 -15.74 -5.40
CA GLU A 48 8.53 -14.91 -5.12
C GLU A 48 8.16 -13.67 -4.29
N SER A 49 7.06 -13.01 -4.64
CA SER A 49 6.52 -11.86 -3.90
C SER A 49 6.14 -12.25 -2.47
N ARG A 50 5.51 -13.42 -2.28
CA ARG A 50 5.19 -13.96 -0.95
C ARG A 50 6.44 -14.37 -0.16
N LYS A 51 7.48 -14.91 -0.81
CA LYS A 51 8.78 -15.21 -0.16
C LYS A 51 9.44 -13.93 0.34
N GLU A 52 9.42 -12.88 -0.48
CA GLU A 52 9.95 -11.57 -0.12
C GLU A 52 9.17 -10.96 1.05
N ALA A 53 7.84 -10.98 1.00
CA ALA A 53 6.98 -10.54 2.09
C ALA A 53 7.31 -11.25 3.42
N ARG A 54 7.40 -12.59 3.43
CA ARG A 54 7.79 -13.37 4.62
C ARG A 54 9.17 -12.99 5.14
N ARG A 55 10.13 -12.77 4.23
CA ARG A 55 11.50 -12.36 4.60
C ARG A 55 11.49 -11.00 5.28
N LEU A 56 10.78 -10.01 4.73
CA LEU A 56 10.67 -8.67 5.28
C LEU A 56 9.96 -8.67 6.64
N ILE A 57 8.83 -9.38 6.73
CA ILE A 57 8.09 -9.58 7.98
C ILE A 57 9.02 -10.09 9.08
N LYS A 58 9.73 -11.20 8.84
CA LYS A 58 10.63 -11.78 9.84
C LYS A 58 11.82 -10.88 10.18
N LYS A 59 12.37 -10.17 9.19
CA LYS A 59 13.57 -9.35 9.37
C LYS A 59 13.31 -8.06 10.15
N PHE A 60 12.15 -7.46 9.93
CA PHE A 60 11.80 -6.16 10.48
C PHE A 60 10.71 -6.24 11.55
N ASP A 61 10.27 -7.45 11.90
CA ASP A 61 9.17 -7.68 12.83
C ASP A 61 7.90 -6.95 12.41
N LEU A 62 7.55 -7.01 11.12
CA LEU A 62 6.30 -6.42 10.63
C LEU A 62 5.12 -7.33 11.00
N PRO A 63 3.95 -6.78 11.35
CA PRO A 63 2.83 -7.59 11.82
C PRO A 63 2.10 -8.32 10.68
N HIS A 64 2.10 -7.75 9.48
CA HIS A 64 1.59 -8.42 8.28
C HIS A 64 2.22 -7.87 7.01
N MET A 65 1.93 -8.55 5.90
CA MET A 65 2.06 -8.01 4.55
C MET A 65 0.82 -8.38 3.74
N LEU A 66 0.14 -7.36 3.20
CA LEU A 66 -0.92 -7.53 2.21
C LEU A 66 -0.28 -7.62 0.82
N VAL A 67 -0.74 -8.56 0.01
CA VAL A 67 -0.24 -8.79 -1.35
C VAL A 67 -1.36 -8.51 -2.33
N PHE A 68 -1.13 -7.58 -3.25
CA PHE A 68 -2.03 -7.30 -4.35
C PHE A 68 -1.31 -7.53 -5.68
N GLN A 69 -1.99 -8.09 -6.66
CA GLN A 69 -1.48 -8.16 -8.03
C GLN A 69 -1.74 -6.81 -8.71
N SER A 70 -0.70 -6.17 -9.24
CA SER A 70 -0.80 -4.90 -9.95
C SER A 70 -0.60 -5.06 -11.47
N SER A 71 -0.05 -6.19 -11.92
CA SER A 71 -0.03 -6.60 -13.33
C SER A 71 0.21 -8.11 -13.42
N GLU A 72 0.26 -8.68 -14.63
CA GLU A 72 0.50 -10.13 -14.82
C GLU A 72 1.70 -10.63 -14.00
N ASP A 73 2.81 -9.88 -14.02
CA ASP A 73 4.07 -10.20 -13.34
C ASP A 73 4.50 -9.12 -12.32
N SER A 74 3.56 -8.32 -11.80
CA SER A 74 3.85 -7.28 -10.81
C SER A 74 2.93 -7.38 -9.60
N HIS A 75 3.49 -7.14 -8.41
CA HIS A 75 2.77 -7.18 -7.15
C HIS A 75 3.07 -5.96 -6.29
N HIS A 76 2.04 -5.42 -5.66
CA HIS A 76 2.19 -4.45 -4.59
C HIS A 76 2.20 -5.16 -3.24
N LEU A 77 3.12 -4.76 -2.36
CA LEU A 77 3.11 -5.13 -0.95
C LEU A 77 2.77 -3.94 -0.07
N TYR A 78 1.98 -4.19 0.98
CA TYR A 78 1.65 -3.20 2.00
C TYR A 78 1.85 -3.77 3.39
N SER A 79 2.48 -3.02 4.29
CA SER A 79 2.44 -3.29 5.74
C SER A 79 1.89 -2.08 6.46
N LEU A 80 0.72 -2.23 7.07
CA LEU A 80 -0.06 -1.14 7.66
C LEU A 80 0.28 -0.94 9.13
N THR A 81 1.56 -0.71 9.39
CA THR A 81 2.10 -0.37 10.71
C THR A 81 2.80 0.99 10.63
N PRO A 82 2.73 1.86 11.66
CA PRO A 82 3.43 3.14 11.65
C PRO A 82 4.95 2.96 11.73
N LEU A 83 5.66 3.47 10.73
CA LEU A 83 7.12 3.43 10.61
C LEU A 83 7.68 4.85 10.65
N THR A 84 8.86 5.02 11.24
CA THR A 84 9.65 6.24 11.00
C THR A 84 10.11 6.29 9.55
N PHE A 85 10.41 7.49 9.04
CA PHE A 85 10.99 7.62 7.70
C PHE A 85 12.30 6.82 7.54
N ASP A 86 13.17 6.83 8.54
CA ASP A 86 14.43 6.07 8.52
C ASP A 86 14.19 4.55 8.45
N GLU A 87 13.21 4.06 9.21
CA GLU A 87 12.81 2.66 9.16
C GLU A 87 12.19 2.28 7.82
N LEU A 88 11.29 3.12 7.29
CA LEU A 88 10.73 2.96 5.95
C LEU A 88 11.83 2.86 4.89
N VAL A 89 12.78 3.80 4.88
CA VAL A 89 13.92 3.78 3.95
C VAL A 89 14.73 2.51 4.10
N LYS A 90 15.02 2.08 5.33
CA LYS A 90 15.77 0.84 5.58
C LYS A 90 15.04 -0.38 4.99
N ILE A 91 13.74 -0.53 5.26
CA ILE A 91 12.96 -1.65 4.75
C ILE A 91 12.90 -1.61 3.22
N THR A 92 12.61 -0.45 2.63
CA THR A 92 12.51 -0.25 1.17
C THR A 92 13.84 -0.49 0.45
N PHE A 93 14.99 -0.13 1.03
CA PHE A 93 16.29 -0.38 0.39
C PHE A 93 16.73 -1.84 0.53
N GLU A 94 16.31 -2.52 1.58
CA GLU A 94 16.57 -3.94 1.78
C GLU A 94 15.56 -4.85 1.08
N SER A 95 14.46 -4.33 0.58
CA SER A 95 13.47 -5.06 -0.21
C SER A 95 13.85 -5.12 -1.69
N LYS A 96 13.17 -6.02 -2.40
CA LYS A 96 13.19 -6.11 -3.87
C LYS A 96 12.36 -5.02 -4.58
N THR A 97 11.97 -3.97 -3.87
CA THR A 97 11.24 -2.83 -4.46
C THR A 97 11.99 -2.23 -5.65
N ASP A 98 11.24 -1.85 -6.69
CA ASP A 98 11.74 -1.17 -7.88
C ASP A 98 12.67 0.02 -7.54
N TYR A 99 13.66 0.25 -8.39
CA TYR A 99 14.66 1.29 -8.20
C TYR A 99 14.09 2.70 -8.31
N ASN A 100 13.14 2.95 -9.22
CA ASN A 100 12.52 4.28 -9.33
C ASN A 100 11.66 4.56 -8.11
N HIS A 101 10.94 3.55 -7.59
CA HIS A 101 10.22 3.69 -6.33
C HIS A 101 11.16 4.09 -5.18
N LYS A 102 12.34 3.45 -5.06
CA LYS A 102 13.37 3.81 -4.06
C LYS A 102 13.83 5.27 -4.20
N LEU A 103 14.08 5.73 -5.43
CA LEU A 103 14.49 7.11 -5.70
C LEU A 103 13.39 8.12 -5.36
N CYS A 104 12.15 7.83 -5.74
CA CYS A 104 10.99 8.67 -5.42
C CYS A 104 10.82 8.81 -3.90
N LEU A 105 10.96 7.72 -3.14
CA LEU A 105 10.90 7.76 -1.67
C LEU A 105 11.94 8.72 -1.09
N LEU A 106 13.20 8.65 -1.53
CA LEU A 106 14.26 9.51 -1.01
C LEU A 106 14.05 10.99 -1.35
N HIS A 107 13.59 11.26 -2.57
CA HIS A 107 13.38 12.61 -3.09
C HIS A 107 12.16 13.28 -2.45
N ASN A 108 11.03 12.57 -2.41
CA ASN A 108 9.75 13.13 -1.97
C ASN A 108 9.53 13.02 -0.46
N LYS A 109 10.33 12.19 0.23
CA LYS A 109 10.13 11.83 1.64
C LYS A 109 8.84 11.06 1.94
N PHE A 110 8.19 10.52 0.90
CA PHE A 110 7.10 9.57 0.97
C PHE A 110 7.11 8.68 -0.27
N ALA A 111 6.55 7.47 -0.17
CA ALA A 111 6.32 6.61 -1.31
C ALA A 111 4.89 6.79 -1.82
N THR A 112 4.68 6.53 -3.11
CA THR A 112 3.34 6.53 -3.72
C THR A 112 3.16 5.27 -4.55
N LEU A 113 2.09 4.53 -4.34
CA LEU A 113 1.64 3.46 -5.24
C LEU A 113 0.27 3.81 -5.80
N ARG A 114 0.04 3.42 -7.05
CA ARG A 114 -1.28 3.55 -7.66
C ARG A 114 -2.23 2.53 -7.05
N VAL A 115 -3.47 2.94 -6.77
CA VAL A 115 -4.53 2.08 -6.22
C VAL A 115 -5.74 1.87 -7.17
N THR A 116 -5.68 2.40 -8.39
CA THR A 116 -6.74 2.37 -9.40
C THR A 116 -6.22 1.95 -10.78
N GLU A 117 -7.11 1.55 -11.68
CA GLU A 117 -6.76 1.14 -13.04
C GLU A 117 -6.24 2.30 -13.91
N LYS A 118 -5.53 1.97 -15.00
CA LYS A 118 -5.25 2.91 -16.10
C LYS A 118 -6.12 2.53 -17.29
N GLU A 119 -6.81 3.50 -17.90
CA GLU A 119 -7.60 3.27 -19.13
C GLU A 119 -6.81 2.54 -20.25
N GLN A 120 -5.49 2.76 -20.33
CA GLN A 120 -4.63 2.20 -21.39
C GLN A 120 -3.94 0.88 -21.00
N LYS A 121 -4.01 0.49 -19.72
CA LYS A 121 -3.50 -0.77 -19.16
C LYS A 121 -4.39 -1.11 -17.96
N PRO A 122 -5.46 -1.90 -18.15
CA PRO A 122 -6.28 -2.34 -17.03
C PRO A 122 -5.40 -3.18 -16.10
N SER A 123 -4.97 -2.53 -15.02
CA SER A 123 -4.30 -3.15 -13.89
C SER A 123 -5.31 -3.07 -12.77
N SER A 124 -6.23 -4.03 -12.71
CA SER A 124 -7.02 -4.23 -11.51
C SER A 124 -6.03 -4.56 -10.39
N ILE A 125 -6.21 -3.94 -9.22
CA ILE A 125 -5.40 -4.27 -8.05
C ILE A 125 -6.14 -5.36 -7.32
N ASP A 126 -5.78 -6.60 -7.62
CA ASP A 126 -6.50 -7.74 -7.08
C ASP A 126 -5.85 -8.21 -5.78
N PHE A 127 -6.60 -8.30 -4.69
CA PHE A 127 -6.09 -8.89 -3.47
C PHE A 127 -5.74 -10.38 -3.64
N LYS A 128 -4.49 -10.75 -3.35
CA LYS A 128 -3.98 -12.13 -3.44
C LYS A 128 -3.74 -12.78 -2.08
N GLY A 129 -4.01 -12.06 -0.99
CA GLY A 129 -3.92 -12.58 0.37
C GLY A 129 -3.02 -11.78 1.29
N GLU A 130 -3.08 -12.17 2.55
CA GLU A 130 -2.34 -11.59 3.65
C GLU A 130 -1.38 -12.62 4.23
N ILE A 131 -0.22 -12.16 4.65
CA ILE A 131 0.76 -12.95 5.38
C ILE A 131 0.90 -12.31 6.75
N GLU A 132 0.44 -13.01 7.79
CA GLU A 132 0.49 -12.54 9.17
C GLU A 132 1.77 -12.98 9.89
N ASN A 133 2.17 -12.19 10.88
CA ASN A 133 3.15 -12.52 11.89
C ASN A 133 2.49 -12.41 13.26
N GLY A 134 1.93 -13.51 13.73
CA GLY A 134 1.22 -13.59 15.01
C GLY A 134 2.08 -13.30 16.24
N ASP A 135 3.40 -13.19 16.08
CA ASP A 135 4.34 -12.89 17.17
C ASP A 135 4.65 -11.39 17.28
N SER A 136 4.24 -10.56 16.32
CA SER A 136 4.53 -9.13 16.35
C SER A 136 3.61 -8.39 17.32
N GLU A 137 4.19 -7.57 18.18
CA GLU A 137 3.44 -6.67 19.09
C GLU A 137 3.24 -5.27 18.49
N ARG A 138 3.61 -5.07 17.22
CA ARG A 138 3.50 -3.76 16.56
C ARG A 138 2.05 -3.35 16.36
N GLU A 139 1.82 -2.05 16.43
CA GLU A 139 0.53 -1.45 16.12
C GLU A 139 0.11 -1.75 14.68
N LEU A 140 -1.18 -2.06 14.53
CA LEU A 140 -1.86 -2.26 13.27
C LEU A 140 -2.85 -1.11 13.02
N LEU A 141 -2.77 -0.52 11.84
CA LEU A 141 -3.69 0.52 11.40
C LEU A 141 -4.94 -0.13 10.76
N ASP A 142 -5.84 -0.66 11.57
CA ASP A 142 -7.06 -1.35 11.08
C ASP A 142 -7.93 -0.46 10.17
N GLY A 143 -7.99 0.83 10.48
CA GLY A 143 -8.68 1.82 9.64
C GLY A 143 -8.04 1.98 8.25
N ALA A 144 -6.71 1.88 8.16
CA ALA A 144 -5.98 1.92 6.90
C ALA A 144 -6.28 0.70 6.04
N LYS A 145 -6.39 -0.48 6.67
CA LYS A 145 -6.74 -1.72 5.98
C LYS A 145 -8.12 -1.58 5.34
N THR A 146 -9.11 -1.20 6.13
CA THR A 146 -10.48 -0.97 5.63
C THR A 146 -10.52 0.04 4.48
N ALA A 147 -9.77 1.14 4.58
CA ALA A 147 -9.72 2.15 3.52
C ALA A 147 -9.05 1.62 2.25
N LEU A 148 -7.95 0.86 2.37
CA LEU A 148 -7.24 0.28 1.24
C LEU A 148 -8.13 -0.69 0.47
N PHE A 149 -8.80 -1.62 1.14
CA PHE A 149 -9.71 -2.58 0.49
C PHE A 149 -10.90 -1.88 -0.21
N LYS A 150 -11.40 -0.79 0.36
CA LYS A 150 -12.43 0.04 -0.30
C LYS A 150 -11.91 0.72 -1.56
N LEU A 151 -10.66 1.17 -1.57
CA LEU A 151 -10.04 1.83 -2.72
C LEU A 151 -9.68 0.84 -3.84
N THR A 152 -9.37 -0.42 -3.50
CA THR A 152 -9.07 -1.46 -4.49
C THR A 152 -10.30 -2.20 -5.01
N GLY A 153 -11.48 -1.97 -4.41
CA GLY A 153 -12.72 -2.64 -4.81
C GLY A 153 -12.86 -4.07 -4.26
N ASP A 154 -12.03 -4.44 -3.26
CA ASP A 154 -12.00 -5.79 -2.67
C ASP A 154 -12.91 -5.92 -1.41
N MET A 155 -13.76 -4.93 -1.13
CA MET A 155 -14.84 -5.04 -0.16
C MET A 155 -16.17 -5.12 -0.90
N ASP A 156 -16.70 -6.34 -1.05
CA ASP A 156 -18.11 -6.55 -1.39
C ASP A 156 -19.01 -6.06 -0.23
N ASP A 157 -20.03 -5.28 -0.55
CA ASP A 157 -21.16 -4.94 0.34
C ASP A 157 -22.00 -6.19 0.69
#